data_AF-A0ABD5U1W0-F1
#
_entry.id   AF-A0ABD5U1W0-F1
#
_cell.length_a   1.000
_cell.length_b   1.000
_cell.length_c   1.000
_cell.angle_alpha   90.00
_cell.angle_beta   90.00
_cell.angle_gamma   90.00
#
_symmetry.space_group_name_H-M   'P 1'
#
loop_
_entity.id
_entity.type
_entity.pdbx_description
1 polymer ?
#
loop_
_entity_poly.entity_id
_entity_poly.type
_entity_poly.pdbx_seq_one_letter_code
_entity_poly.pdbx_strand_id
1 'polypeptide(L)'
;MGEHVEALAELEGWRAEEFAARVHYRGADDHYSIEFYEPSECVLYWKVKDDGETAVPVGRNTVPDPLRARIREDLSEAAIDPDVEGRVL
;
A
#
# COMPACT_ATOMS: atom_id res chain seq x y z
N MET A 1 3.58 -5.32 -16.46
CA MET A 1 3.81 -4.29 -15.44
C MET A 1 3.40 -2.98 -16.08
N GLY A 2 2.46 -2.26 -15.49
CA GLY A 2 1.98 -1.01 -16.07
C GLY A 2 2.63 0.20 -15.43
N GLU A 3 2.35 1.36 -16.03
CA GLU A 3 3.02 2.63 -15.76
C GLU A 3 2.91 3.06 -14.29
N HIS A 4 1.77 2.80 -13.64
CA HIS A 4 1.54 3.19 -12.25
C HIS A 4 2.32 2.30 -11.28
N VAL A 5 2.41 1.00 -11.57
CA VAL A 5 3.22 0.06 -10.79
C VAL A 5 4.71 0.40 -10.89
N GLU A 6 5.17 0.75 -12.09
CA GLU A 6 6.56 1.16 -12.32
C GLU A 6 6.87 2.47 -11.58
N ALA A 7 6.00 3.48 -11.69
CA ALA A 7 6.16 4.76 -11.00
C ALA A 7 6.19 4.61 -9.47
N LEU A 8 5.30 3.80 -8.89
CA LEU A 8 5.33 3.50 -7.45
C LEU A 8 6.65 2.83 -7.05
N ALA A 9 7.18 1.91 -7.86
CA ALA A 9 8.44 1.22 -7.56
C ALA A 9 9.69 2.13 -7.59
N GLU A 10 9.59 3.34 -8.13
CA GLU A 10 10.64 4.36 -8.04
C GLU A 10 10.62 5.11 -6.69
N LEU A 11 9.53 5.01 -5.93
CA LEU A 11 9.36 5.63 -4.61
C LEU A 11 9.96 4.78 -3.49
N GLU A 12 10.26 5.41 -2.36
CA GLU A 12 10.95 4.77 -1.25
C GLU A 12 10.16 3.57 -0.68
N GLY A 13 10.79 2.39 -0.69
CA GLY A 13 10.28 1.18 -0.05
C GLY A 13 9.26 0.36 -0.87
N TRP A 14 8.74 0.92 -1.96
CA TRP A 14 7.83 0.21 -2.86
C TRP A 14 8.60 -0.80 -3.73
N ARG A 15 7.91 -1.90 -4.06
CA ARG A 15 8.40 -2.91 -4.99
C ARG A 15 7.30 -3.29 -5.96
N ALA A 16 7.64 -3.35 -7.24
CA ALA A 16 6.74 -3.86 -8.26
C ALA A 16 6.66 -5.39 -8.24
N GLU A 17 5.44 -5.91 -8.30
CA GLU A 17 5.09 -7.33 -8.36
C GLU A 17 4.00 -7.53 -9.43
N GLU A 18 4.43 -7.76 -10.68
CA GLU A 18 3.58 -7.97 -11.86
C GLU A 18 2.55 -6.84 -12.13
N PHE A 19 1.37 -6.93 -11.51
CA PHE A 19 0.24 -6.00 -11.63
C PHE A 19 0.02 -5.18 -10.35
N ALA A 20 0.87 -5.35 -9.36
CA ALA A 20 0.79 -4.69 -8.08
C ALA A 20 2.10 -3.98 -7.74
N ALA A 21 2.00 -2.96 -6.90
CA ALA A 21 3.13 -2.43 -6.16
C ALA A 21 2.89 -2.69 -4.66
N ARG A 22 3.92 -3.07 -3.92
CA ARG A 22 3.84 -3.38 -2.49
C ARG A 22 4.89 -2.62 -1.69
N VAL A 23 4.50 -2.07 -0.55
CA VAL A 23 5.39 -1.44 0.41
C VAL A 23 5.17 -2.00 1.81
N HIS A 24 6.26 -2.15 2.56
CA HIS A 24 6.22 -2.57 3.95
C HIS A 24 6.54 -1.39 4.86
N TYR A 25 5.72 -1.19 5.88
CA TYR A 25 5.95 -0.15 6.89
C TYR A 25 6.08 -0.76 8.27
N ARG A 26 7.25 -0.54 8.91
CA ARG A 26 7.51 -0.95 10.29
C ARG A 26 7.44 0.28 11.20
N GLY A 27 6.35 0.39 11.95
CA GLY A 27 6.24 1.30 13.09
C GLY A 27 6.89 0.71 14.35
N ALA A 28 6.76 1.40 15.48
CA ALA A 28 7.35 0.98 16.75
C ALA A 28 6.79 -0.36 17.27
N ASP A 29 5.48 -0.59 17.10
CA ASP A 29 4.76 -1.78 17.62
C ASP A 29 3.96 -2.52 16.53
N ASP A 30 3.88 -1.97 15.33
CA ASP A 30 3.05 -2.50 14.24
C ASP A 30 3.84 -2.60 12.94
N HIS A 31 3.55 -3.66 12.17
CA HIS A 31 4.09 -3.85 10.84
C HIS A 31 2.93 -4.01 9.86
N TYR A 32 2.95 -3.21 8.80
CA TYR A 32 1.94 -3.23 7.75
C TYR A 32 2.58 -3.59 6.41
N SER A 33 1.85 -4.34 5.60
CA SER A 33 2.09 -4.48 4.16
C SER A 33 0.94 -3.80 3.43
N ILE A 34 1.26 -2.94 2.47
CA ILE A 34 0.28 -2.18 1.69
C ILE A 34 0.48 -2.56 0.24
N GLU A 35 -0.61 -2.83 -0.46
CA GLU A 35 -0.59 -3.25 -1.85
C GLU A 35 -1.50 -2.36 -2.69
N PHE A 36 -0.98 -1.85 -3.80
CA PHE A 36 -1.77 -1.24 -4.85
C PHE A 36 -1.91 -2.22 -6.01
N TYR A 37 -3.12 -2.42 -6.52
CA TYR A 37 -3.37 -3.23 -7.72
C TYR A 37 -3.85 -2.33 -8.86
N GLU A 38 -3.06 -2.26 -9.93
CA GLU A 38 -3.34 -1.39 -11.07
C GLU A 38 -4.63 -1.77 -11.83
N PRO A 39 -4.91 -3.06 -12.14
CA PRO A 39 -6.11 -3.41 -12.92
C PRO A 39 -7.44 -3.08 -12.23
N SER A 40 -7.42 -3.01 -10.90
CA SER A 40 -8.60 -2.75 -10.07
C SER A 40 -8.59 -1.36 -9.43
N GLU A 41 -7.49 -0.62 -9.57
CA GLU A 41 -7.25 0.66 -8.92
C GLU A 41 -7.69 0.65 -7.45
N CYS A 42 -7.14 -0.30 -6.68
CA CYS A 42 -7.50 -0.49 -5.28
C CYS A 42 -6.27 -0.66 -4.39
N VAL A 43 -6.39 -0.24 -3.13
CA VAL A 43 -5.37 -0.42 -2.10
C VAL A 43 -5.84 -1.42 -1.05
N LEU A 44 -5.00 -2.41 -0.75
CA LEU A 44 -5.22 -3.37 0.32
C LEU A 44 -4.23 -3.14 1.47
N TYR A 45 -4.76 -3.23 2.69
CA TYR A 45 -3.98 -3.11 3.92
C TYR A 45 -3.89 -4.46 4.62
N TRP A 46 -2.66 -4.81 5.00
CA TRP A 46 -2.37 -6.02 5.75
C TRP A 46 -1.61 -5.67 7.01
N LYS A 47 -2.03 -6.23 8.14
CA LYS A 47 -1.26 -6.18 9.38
C LYS A 47 -0.43 -7.45 9.51
N VAL A 48 0.89 -7.29 9.56
CA VAL A 48 1.81 -8.38 9.84
C VAL A 48 1.78 -8.67 11.34
N LYS A 49 1.67 -9.95 11.70
CA LYS A 49 1.70 -10.42 13.09
C LYS A 49 3.12 -10.30 13.66
N ASP A 50 3.24 -10.43 14.98
CA ASP A 50 4.52 -10.34 15.71
C ASP A 50 5.56 -11.37 15.22
N ASP A 51 5.06 -12.51 14.75
CA ASP A 51 5.84 -13.57 14.09
C ASP A 51 6.55 -13.10 12.81
N GLY A 52 6.13 -11.98 12.22
CA GLY A 52 6.77 -11.38 11.04
C GLY A 52 6.47 -12.10 9.71
N GLU A 53 5.98 -13.34 9.76
CA GLU A 53 5.72 -14.16 8.57
C GLU A 53 4.24 -14.09 8.13
N THR A 54 3.33 -13.93 9.09
CA THR A 54 1.88 -13.94 8.82
C THR A 54 1.32 -12.53 8.64
N ALA A 55 0.72 -12.24 7.48
CA ALA A 55 -0.03 -11.01 7.23
C ALA A 55 -1.53 -11.29 7.18
N VAL A 56 -2.33 -10.49 7.90
CA VAL A 56 -3.81 -10.59 7.89
C VAL A 56 -4.42 -9.33 7.26
N PRO A 57 -5.45 -9.47 6.40
CA PRO A 57 -6.10 -8.31 5.81
C PRO A 57 -6.81 -7.52 6.91
N VAL A 58 -6.67 -6.20 6.89
CA VAL A 58 -7.28 -5.29 7.85
C VAL A 58 -8.03 -4.18 7.13
N GLY A 59 -9.08 -3.68 7.78
CA GLY A 59 -9.84 -2.56 7.25
C GLY A 59 -9.03 -1.27 7.34
N ARG A 60 -9.17 -0.40 6.34
CA ARG A 60 -8.58 0.94 6.30
C ARG A 60 -8.72 1.72 7.62
N ASN A 61 -9.87 1.62 8.29
CA ASN A 61 -10.14 2.33 9.54
C ASN A 61 -9.30 1.86 10.74
N THR A 62 -8.61 0.72 10.65
CA THR A 62 -7.71 0.24 11.71
C THR A 62 -6.26 0.65 11.44
N VAL A 63 -5.99 1.30 10.31
CA VAL A 63 -4.65 1.69 9.89
C VAL A 63 -4.37 3.12 10.38
N PRO A 64 -3.21 3.40 10.98
CA PRO A 64 -2.88 4.74 11.48
C PRO A 64 -2.95 5.81 10.38
N ASP A 65 -3.54 6.97 10.69
CA ASP A 65 -3.66 8.09 9.74
C ASP A 65 -2.33 8.54 9.13
N PRO A 66 -1.18 8.60 9.86
CA PRO A 66 0.10 8.95 9.25
C PRO A 66 0.53 7.98 8.14
N LEU A 67 0.25 6.68 8.31
CA LEU A 67 0.53 5.69 7.27
C LEU A 67 -0.36 5.95 6.06
N ARG A 68 -1.66 6.14 6.28
CA ARG A 68 -2.62 6.40 5.20
C ARG A 68 -2.29 7.70 4.46
N ALA A 69 -1.84 8.73 5.17
CA ALA A 69 -1.39 9.98 4.57
C ALA A 69 -0.20 9.75 3.64
N ARG A 70 0.80 8.98 4.08
CA ARG A 70 1.96 8.63 3.24
C ARG A 70 1.56 7.86 1.98
N ILE A 71 0.70 6.85 2.11
CA ILE A 71 0.21 6.08 0.94
C ILE A 71 -0.51 7.00 -0.06
N ARG A 72 -1.33 7.94 0.41
CA ARG A 72 -2.01 8.90 -0.47
C ARG A 72 -1.05 9.86 -1.17
N GLU A 73 0.04 10.24 -0.50
CA GLU A 73 1.12 11.04 -1.10
C GLU A 73 1.83 10.24 -2.19
N ASP A 74 2.25 9.00 -1.90
CA ASP A 74 2.91 8.12 -2.87
C ASP A 74 2.05 7.87 -4.12
N LEU A 75 0.74 7.63 -3.93
CA LEU A 75 -0.21 7.49 -5.05
C LEU A 75 -0.23 8.76 -5.92
N SER A 76 -0.29 9.93 -5.29
CA SER A 76 -0.28 11.20 -6.02
C SER A 76 1.05 11.43 -6.75
N GLU A 77 2.20 11.06 -6.17
CA GLU A 77 3.51 11.17 -6.81
C GLU A 77 3.63 10.23 -8.02
N ALA A 78 3.01 9.05 -7.95
CA ALA A 78 2.90 8.09 -9.05
C ALA A 78 1.79 8.43 -10.08
N ALA A 79 1.22 9.64 -10.02
CA ALA A 79 0.13 10.11 -10.88
C ALA A 79 -1.18 9.28 -10.78
N ILE A 80 -1.39 8.58 -9.67
CA ILE A 80 -2.60 7.83 -9.35
C ILE A 80 -3.52 8.72 -8.51
N ASP A 81 -4.82 8.70 -8.80
CA ASP A 81 -5.80 9.43 -7.98
C ASP A 81 -5.84 8.86 -6.55
N PRO A 82 -5.56 9.67 -5.50
CA PRO A 82 -5.47 9.16 -4.14
C PRO A 82 -6.81 8.74 -3.52
N ASP A 83 -7.95 8.95 -4.19
CA ASP A 83 -9.25 8.44 -3.75
C ASP A 83 -9.34 6.90 -3.92
N VAL A 84 -8.49 6.29 -4.75
CA VAL A 84 -8.39 4.82 -4.90
C VAL A 84 -8.07 4.13 -3.56
N GLU A 85 -7.38 4.81 -2.65
CA GLU A 85 -7.09 4.31 -1.29
C GLU A 85 -8.35 4.12 -0.44
N GLY A 86 -9.44 4.84 -0.77
CA GLY A 86 -10.73 4.73 -0.10
C GLY A 86 -11.71 3.76 -0.77
N ARG A 87 -11.37 3.22 -1.95
CA ARG A 87 -12.27 2.32 -2.68
C ARG A 87 -12.39 0.99 -1.95
N VAL A 88 -13.63 0.51 -1.82
CA VAL A 88 -13.94 -0.82 -1.30
C VAL A 88 -14.33 -1.70 -2.48
N LEU A 89 -13.65 -2.83 -2.63
CA LEU A 89 -14.00 -3.89 -3.59
C LEU A 89 -15.18 -4.74 -3.10
#